data_AF-A0A452YX70-F1
#
_entry.id   AF-A0A452YX70-F1
#
_cell.length_a   1.000
_cell.length_b   1.000
_cell.length_c   1.000
_cell.angle_alpha   90.00
_cell.angle_beta   90.00
_cell.angle_gamma   90.00
#
_symmetry.space_group_name_H-M   'P 1'
#
loop_
_entity.id
_entity.type
_entity.pdbx_description
1 polymer ?
#
loop_
_entity_poly.entity_id
_entity_poly.type
_entity_poly.pdbx_seq_one_letter_code
_entity_poly.pdbx_strand_id
1 'polypeptide(L)'
;QVALAYSGALVDGRISSGGIIQATFLESLVKRVDNIFAELPNLKANFVRYLGTGKWPDAQSDAVLLSWYLQWYSIPPPLVVASTVEKIKRRAPTGVSMLPLLRLLLPTTHLVGLMEIEKLQMMPMRS
;
A
#
# COMPACT_ATOMS: atom_id res chain seq x y z
N GLN A 1 -7.13 5.97 14.03
CA GLN A 1 -7.11 5.94 15.51
C GLN A 1 -7.56 4.60 16.08
N VAL A 2 -8.54 3.90 15.47
CA VAL A 2 -9.00 2.56 15.94
C VAL A 2 -7.93 1.47 15.85
N ALA A 3 -7.16 1.40 14.76
CA ALA A 3 -6.10 0.38 14.60
C ALA A 3 -4.95 0.50 15.62
N LEU A 4 -4.61 1.73 16.06
CA LEU A 4 -3.58 1.98 17.08
C LEU A 4 -4.07 1.66 18.51
N ALA A 5 -5.36 1.86 18.79
CA ALA A 5 -5.98 1.43 20.04
C ALA A 5 -6.03 -0.11 20.15
N TYR A 6 -6.18 -0.82 19.02
CA TYR A 6 -6.13 -2.27 18.96
C TYR A 6 -4.74 -2.85 19.26
N SER A 7 -3.67 -2.22 18.76
CA SER A 7 -2.30 -2.65 19.11
C SER A 7 -1.97 -2.42 20.58
N GLY A 8 -2.53 -1.38 21.22
CA GLY A 8 -2.38 -1.15 22.66
C GLY A 8 -3.14 -2.17 23.52
N ALA A 9 -4.35 -2.55 23.12
CA ALA A 9 -5.17 -3.53 23.84
C ALA A 9 -4.62 -4.97 23.75
N LEU A 10 -3.90 -5.30 22.67
CA LEU A 10 -3.25 -6.61 22.51
C LEU A 10 -2.09 -6.82 23.50
N VAL A 11 -1.40 -5.74 23.87
CA VAL A 11 -0.23 -5.77 24.77
C VAL A 11 -0.64 -5.86 26.24
N ASP A 12 -1.84 -5.38 26.59
CA ASP A 12 -2.31 -5.29 27.98
C ASP A 12 -2.95 -6.59 28.52
N GLY A 13 -2.91 -7.69 27.76
CA GLY A 13 -3.35 -9.02 28.22
C GLY A 13 -4.83 -9.14 28.63
N ARG A 14 -5.65 -8.10 28.42
CA ARG A 14 -7.04 -8.01 28.90
C ARG A 14 -8.10 -8.68 28.01
N ILE A 15 -7.69 -9.33 26.91
CA ILE A 15 -8.60 -10.02 25.98
C ILE A 15 -8.16 -11.47 25.81
N SER A 16 -8.41 -12.30 26.83
CA SER A 16 -8.09 -13.73 26.84
C SER A 16 -9.21 -14.65 26.32
N SER A 17 -10.29 -14.12 25.70
CA SER A 17 -11.45 -14.94 25.30
C SER A 17 -12.10 -14.63 23.94
N GLY A 18 -11.42 -13.91 23.03
CA GLY A 18 -12.02 -13.46 21.74
C GLY A 18 -11.20 -13.73 20.46
N GLY A 19 -10.12 -14.52 20.52
CA GLY A 19 -9.10 -14.58 19.46
C GLY A 19 -9.59 -14.94 18.04
N ILE A 20 -10.50 -15.91 17.91
CA ILE A 20 -10.96 -16.37 16.58
C ILE A 20 -11.97 -15.40 15.96
N ILE A 21 -12.96 -14.94 16.75
CA ILE A 21 -14.01 -14.02 16.27
C ILE A 21 -13.37 -12.68 15.83
N GLN A 22 -12.36 -12.22 16.58
CA GLN A 22 -11.63 -11.01 16.27
C GLN A 22 -10.79 -11.14 14.99
N ALA A 23 -10.11 -12.27 14.77
CA ALA A 23 -9.33 -12.51 13.56
C ALA A 23 -10.21 -12.58 12.30
N THR A 24 -11.32 -13.34 12.35
CA THR A 24 -12.28 -13.45 11.24
C THR A 24 -12.93 -12.12 10.91
N PHE A 25 -13.24 -11.31 11.93
CA PHE A 25 -13.78 -9.97 11.72
C PHE A 25 -12.76 -9.05 11.02
N LEU A 26 -11.51 -9.04 11.49
CA LEU A 26 -10.44 -8.24 10.87
C LEU A 26 -10.18 -8.67 9.42
N GLU A 27 -10.14 -9.98 9.15
CA GLU A 27 -9.99 -10.49 7.79
C GLU A 27 -11.16 -10.04 6.89
N SER A 28 -12.38 -10.12 7.41
CA SER A 28 -13.58 -9.68 6.69
C SER A 28 -13.56 -8.16 6.42
N LEU A 29 -13.06 -7.37 7.37
CA LEU A 29 -12.89 -5.92 7.22
C LEU A 29 -11.85 -5.61 6.15
N VAL A 30 -10.69 -6.27 6.17
CA VAL A 30 -9.63 -6.09 5.17
C VAL A 30 -10.18 -6.41 3.78
N LYS A 31 -10.84 -7.56 3.60
CA LYS A 31 -11.49 -7.93 2.33
C LYS A 31 -12.50 -6.90 1.86
N ARG A 32 -13.31 -6.36 2.78
CA ARG A 32 -14.30 -5.35 2.43
C ARG A 32 -13.65 -4.05 1.95
N VAL A 33 -12.58 -3.60 2.61
CA VAL A 33 -11.84 -2.40 2.20
C VAL A 33 -11.14 -2.61 0.86
N ASP A 34 -10.52 -3.77 0.66
CA ASP A 34 -9.88 -4.13 -0.62
C ASP A 34 -10.91 -4.12 -1.77
N ASN A 35 -12.12 -4.66 -1.55
CA ASN A 35 -13.20 -4.63 -2.54
C ASN A 35 -13.65 -3.20 -2.85
N ILE A 36 -13.80 -2.34 -1.83
CA ILE A 36 -14.15 -0.92 -2.03
C ILE A 36 -13.12 -0.25 -2.93
N PHE A 37 -11.82 -0.43 -2.65
CA PHE A 37 -10.76 0.16 -3.48
C PHE A 37 -10.74 -0.41 -4.91
N ALA A 38 -11.08 -1.68 -5.10
CA ALA A 38 -11.16 -2.29 -6.42
C ALA A 38 -12.31 -1.74 -7.28
N GLU A 39 -13.43 -1.35 -6.66
CA GLU A 39 -14.62 -0.82 -7.33
C GLU A 39 -14.51 0.69 -7.64
N LEU A 40 -13.61 1.41 -6.98
CA LEU A 40 -13.48 2.86 -7.17
C LEU A 40 -12.88 3.21 -8.54
N PRO A 41 -13.62 3.91 -9.41
CA PRO A 41 -13.10 4.34 -10.70
C PRO A 41 -11.93 5.31 -10.48
N ASN A 42 -10.97 5.30 -11.40
CA ASN A 42 -9.81 6.19 -11.42
C ASN A 42 -8.79 6.04 -10.29
N LEU A 43 -9.07 5.34 -9.18
CA LEU A 43 -8.15 5.23 -8.04
C LEU A 43 -6.78 4.71 -8.46
N LYS A 44 -6.77 3.64 -9.27
CA LYS A 44 -5.52 3.06 -9.81
C LYS A 44 -4.77 4.01 -10.72
N ALA A 45 -5.46 4.73 -11.60
CA ALA A 45 -4.84 5.70 -12.51
C ALA A 45 -4.27 6.90 -11.74
N ASN A 46 -5.00 7.38 -10.72
CA ASN A 46 -4.56 8.44 -9.83
C ASN A 46 -3.34 8.01 -9.00
N PHE A 47 -3.31 6.77 -8.52
CA PHE A 47 -2.15 6.20 -7.85
C PHE A 47 -0.91 6.14 -8.75
N VAL A 48 -1.06 5.63 -9.99
CA VAL A 48 0.02 5.62 -11.00
C VAL A 48 0.56 7.03 -11.25
N ARG A 49 -0.35 7.98 -11.50
CA ARG A 49 0.01 9.39 -11.74
C ARG A 49 0.72 10.01 -10.54
N TYR A 50 0.22 9.76 -9.33
CA TYR A 50 0.81 10.28 -8.10
C TYR A 50 2.22 9.74 -7.86
N LEU A 51 2.45 8.43 -8.01
CA LEU A 51 3.80 7.87 -7.85
C LEU A 51 4.76 8.31 -8.97
N GLY A 52 4.26 8.48 -10.19
CA GLY A 52 5.09 8.91 -11.32
C GLY A 52 5.44 10.40 -11.32
N THR A 53 4.53 11.27 -10.89
CA THR A 53 4.67 12.73 -11.02
C THR A 53 4.73 13.49 -9.71
N GLY A 54 4.38 12.85 -8.59
CA GLY A 54 4.20 13.51 -7.30
C GLY A 54 2.94 14.38 -7.18
N LYS A 55 2.10 14.44 -8.23
CA LYS A 55 0.91 15.30 -8.25
C LYS A 55 -0.32 14.59 -7.69
N TRP A 56 -1.06 15.31 -6.87
CA TRP A 56 -2.39 14.89 -6.40
C TRP A 56 -3.44 15.05 -7.51
N PRO A 57 -4.56 14.30 -7.46
CA PRO A 57 -5.69 14.52 -8.34
C PRO A 57 -6.30 15.93 -8.16
N ASP A 58 -6.78 16.50 -9.27
CA ASP A 58 -7.42 17.83 -9.27
C ASP A 58 -8.81 17.81 -8.61
N ALA A 59 -9.54 16.70 -8.79
CA ALA A 59 -10.83 16.48 -8.14
C ALA A 59 -10.62 16.15 -6.65
N GLN A 60 -11.27 16.90 -5.76
CA GLN A 60 -11.14 16.73 -4.32
C GLN A 60 -11.52 15.32 -3.86
N SER A 61 -12.60 14.74 -4.41
CA SER A 61 -13.03 13.37 -4.12
C SER A 61 -11.91 12.36 -4.41
N ASP A 62 -11.25 12.49 -5.56
CA ASP A 62 -10.18 11.60 -5.98
C ASP A 62 -8.94 11.76 -5.10
N ALA A 63 -8.63 12.99 -4.68
CA ALA A 63 -7.52 13.26 -3.77
C ALA A 63 -7.76 12.64 -2.40
N VAL A 64 -8.99 12.73 -1.86
CA VAL A 64 -9.37 12.10 -0.60
C VAL A 64 -9.28 10.58 -0.69
N LEU A 65 -9.86 9.97 -1.73
CA LEU A 65 -9.80 8.52 -1.94
C LEU A 65 -8.36 8.02 -2.09
N LEU A 66 -7.53 8.74 -2.84
CA LEU A 66 -6.11 8.42 -2.96
C LEU A 66 -5.40 8.52 -1.60
N SER A 67 -5.67 9.55 -0.81
CA SER A 67 -5.06 9.70 0.52
C SER A 67 -5.37 8.52 1.43
N TRP A 68 -6.61 8.02 1.40
CA TRP A 68 -7.04 6.85 2.18
C TRP A 68 -6.35 5.58 1.70
N TYR A 69 -6.24 5.39 0.38
CA TYR A 69 -5.54 4.25 -0.20
C TYR A 69 -4.05 4.23 0.20
N LEU A 70 -3.38 5.38 0.09
CA LEU A 70 -1.97 5.52 0.48
C LEU A 70 -1.78 5.23 1.98
N GLN A 71 -2.69 5.74 2.83
CA GLN A 71 -2.63 5.50 4.27
C GLN A 71 -2.92 4.03 4.63
N TRP A 72 -3.92 3.42 4.00
CA TRP A 72 -4.31 2.03 4.27
C TRP A 72 -3.18 1.05 3.98
N TYR A 73 -2.51 1.20 2.83
CA TYR A 73 -1.38 0.34 2.47
C TYR A 73 -0.02 0.86 2.94
N SER A 74 0.01 1.96 3.71
CA SER A 74 1.25 2.59 4.20
C SER A 74 2.26 2.85 3.08
N ILE A 75 1.77 3.44 1.98
CA ILE A 75 2.58 3.78 0.81
C ILE A 75 3.45 5.00 1.14
N PRO A 76 4.78 4.94 0.94
CA PRO A 76 5.66 6.06 1.17
C PRO A 76 5.47 7.19 0.14
N PRO A 77 6.00 8.40 0.40
CA PRO A 77 6.00 9.48 -0.56
C PRO A 77 6.70 9.08 -1.89
N PRO A 78 6.29 9.66 -3.04
CA PRO A 78 6.81 9.31 -4.37
C PRO A 78 8.35 9.35 -4.46
N LEU A 79 8.99 10.34 -3.85
CA LEU A 79 10.45 10.46 -3.82
C LEU A 79 11.14 9.27 -3.13
N VAL A 80 10.55 8.76 -2.04
CA VAL A 80 11.06 7.61 -1.29
C VAL A 80 10.89 6.33 -2.13
N VAL A 81 9.74 6.19 -2.79
CA VAL A 81 9.48 5.04 -3.69
C VAL A 81 10.46 5.06 -4.87
N ALA A 82 10.61 6.21 -5.55
CA ALA A 82 11.50 6.36 -6.70
C ALA A 82 12.97 6.06 -6.34
N SER A 83 13.49 6.66 -5.26
CA SER A 83 14.86 6.42 -4.81
C SER A 83 15.11 4.96 -4.39
N THR A 84 14.12 4.31 -3.77
CA THR A 84 14.17 2.89 -3.41
C THR A 84 14.22 2.01 -4.65
N VAL A 85 13.34 2.26 -5.62
CA VAL A 85 13.31 1.54 -6.90
C VAL A 85 14.64 1.67 -7.65
N GLU A 86 15.19 2.87 -7.74
CA GLU A 86 16.49 3.12 -8.38
C GLU A 86 17.65 2.42 -7.65
N LYS A 87 17.58 2.32 -6.32
CA LYS A 87 18.57 1.55 -5.55
C LYS A 87 18.49 0.05 -5.85
N ILE A 88 17.29 -0.49 -6.07
CA ILE A 88 17.08 -1.90 -6.42
C ILE A 88 17.54 -2.17 -7.85
N LYS A 89 17.13 -1.36 -8.83
CA LYS A 89 17.49 -1.53 -10.25
C LYS A 89 19.00 -1.54 -10.48
N ARG A 90 19.76 -0.76 -9.71
CA ARG A 90 21.23 -0.77 -9.76
C ARG A 90 21.88 -2.06 -9.25
N ARG A 91 21.16 -2.91 -8.52
CA ARG A 91 21.70 -4.09 -7.82
C ARG A 91 21.07 -5.40 -8.27
N ALA A 92 19.86 -5.38 -8.83
CA ALA A 92 19.11 -6.56 -9.23
C ALA A 92 19.14 -6.75 -10.76
N PRO A 93 19.31 -7.98 -11.26
CA PRO A 93 19.18 -8.26 -12.69
C PRO A 93 17.79 -7.91 -13.23
N THR A 94 17.75 -7.42 -14.46
CA THR A 94 16.50 -7.18 -15.19
C THR A 94 15.69 -8.48 -15.30
N GLY A 95 14.39 -8.42 -14.97
CA GLY A 95 13.49 -9.58 -15.05
C GLY A 95 13.32 -10.37 -13.75
N VAL A 96 14.00 -9.99 -12.66
CA VAL A 96 13.78 -10.58 -11.33
C VAL A 96 12.74 -9.76 -10.56
N SER A 97 11.89 -10.43 -9.76
CA SER A 97 10.95 -9.76 -8.86
C SER A 97 11.71 -8.87 -7.87
N MET A 98 11.25 -7.63 -7.76
CA MET A 98 11.76 -6.62 -6.83
C MET A 98 11.13 -6.77 -5.43
N LEU A 99 10.07 -7.56 -5.27
CA LEU A 99 9.29 -7.67 -4.03
C LEU A 99 10.12 -7.93 -2.77
N PRO A 100 11.09 -8.89 -2.75
CA PRO A 100 11.87 -9.13 -1.54
C PRO A 100 12.68 -7.91 -1.12
N LEU A 101 13.25 -7.19 -2.10
CA LEU A 101 14.05 -5.99 -1.84
C LEU A 101 13.19 -4.79 -1.50
N LEU A 102 12.01 -4.66 -2.12
CA LEU A 102 11.01 -3.67 -1.74
C LEU A 102 10.54 -3.87 -0.31
N ARG A 103 10.28 -5.12 0.12
CA ARG A 103 9.89 -5.43 1.50
C ARG A 103 10.99 -5.10 2.50
N LEU A 104 12.25 -5.32 2.12
CA LEU A 104 13.41 -4.97 2.94
C LEU A 104 13.56 -3.45 3.11
N LEU A 105 13.35 -2.68 2.04
CA LEU A 105 13.58 -1.22 2.03
C LEU A 105 12.35 -0.41 2.46
N LEU A 106 11.14 -0.95 2.29
CA LEU A 106 9.86 -0.34 2.66
C LEU A 106 9.11 -1.27 3.65
N PRO A 107 9.65 -1.51 4.86
CA PRO A 107 9.15 -2.55 5.76
C PRO A 107 7.73 -2.30 6.29
N THR A 108 7.31 -1.04 6.33
CA THR A 108 5.97 -0.66 6.79
C THR A 108 4.91 -0.74 5.70
N THR A 109 5.31 -0.82 4.43
CA THR A 109 4.37 -0.85 3.30
C THR A 109 3.73 -2.23 3.17
N HIS A 110 2.41 -2.25 3.06
CA HIS A 110 1.62 -3.48 2.93
C HIS A 110 1.95 -4.20 1.61
N LEU A 111 1.81 -5.54 1.60
CA LEU A 111 2.16 -6.37 0.44
C LEU A 111 1.46 -5.93 -0.85
N VAL A 112 0.17 -5.59 -0.77
CA VAL A 112 -0.60 -5.06 -1.92
C VAL A 112 0.06 -3.81 -2.50
N GLY A 113 0.49 -2.88 -1.63
CA GLY A 113 1.21 -1.68 -2.05
C GLY A 113 2.55 -1.99 -2.72
N LEU A 114 3.30 -2.96 -2.20
CA LEU A 114 4.56 -3.40 -2.80
C LEU A 114 4.35 -4.03 -4.18
N MET A 115 3.32 -4.86 -4.34
CA MET A 115 2.96 -5.47 -5.62
C MET A 115 2.55 -4.42 -6.66
N GLU A 116 1.80 -3.40 -6.26
CA GLU A 116 1.44 -2.30 -7.17
C GLU A 116 2.67 -1.47 -7.56
N ILE A 117 3.59 -1.19 -6.63
CA ILE A 117 4.87 -0.51 -6.95
C ILE A 117 5.69 -1.33 -7.94
N GLU A 118 5.85 -2.64 -7.71
CA GLU A 118 6.57 -3.53 -8.62
C GLU A 118 5.92 -3.55 -10.02
N LYS A 119 4.59 -3.68 -10.06
CA LYS A 119 3.83 -3.69 -11.32
C LYS A 119 4.08 -2.44 -12.15
N LEU A 120 4.20 -1.27 -11.52
CA LEU A 120 4.53 -0.02 -12.20
C LEU A 120 5.93 -0.03 -12.84
N GLN A 121 6.88 -0.78 -12.27
CA GLN A 121 8.23 -0.89 -12.82
C GLN A 121 8.33 -1.92 -13.95
N MET A 122 7.42 -2.89 -13.99
CA MET A 122 7.37 -3.93 -15.01
C MET A 122 6.54 -3.55 -16.24
N MET A 123 5.76 -2.47 -16.18
CA MET A 123 5.05 -1.95 -17.36
C MET A 123 6.04 -1.24 -18.29
N PRO A 124 6.07 -1.56 -19.60
CA PRO A 124 6.89 -0.82 -20.55
C PRO A 124 6.41 0.64 -20.59
N MET A 125 7.34 1.58 -20.45
CA MET A 125 7.05 3.00 -20.71
C MET A 125 6.55 3.11 -22.15
N ARG A 126 5.29 3.52 -22.33
CA ARG A 126 4.81 3.99 -23.63
C ARG A 126 5.48 5.34 -23.88
N SER A 127 6.55 5.31 -24.68
CA SER A 127 7.16 6.47 -25.34
C SER A 127 6.22 7.09 -26.35
#